data_AF-A0A0A9VN50-F1
#
_entry.id   AF-A0A0A9VN50-F1
#
_cell.length_a   1.000
_cell.length_b   1.000
_cell.length_c   1.000
_cell.angle_alpha   90.00
_cell.angle_beta   90.00
_cell.angle_gamma   90.00
#
_symmetry.space_group_name_H-M   'P 1'
#
loop_
_entity.id
_entity.type
_entity.pdbx_description
1 polymer ?
#
loop_
_entity_poly.entity_id
_entity_poly.type
_entity_poly.pdbx_seq_one_letter_code
_entity_poly.pdbx_strand_id
1 'polypeptide(L)'
;LNKQLAMFVDGNQCDWDTKIPLFLMAYRATPHQTTAYSPAQLIYGRDLRLPDILVRPPAEHPEQIDTSYALDLRTNLESMRRFAQEEAKLKMRTQKEVFDRR
;
A
#
# COMPACT_ATOMS: atom_id res chain seq x y z
N LEU A 1 3.43 -13.72 2.91
CA LEU A 1 3.39 -13.19 1.54
C LEU A 1 2.12 -13.58 0.78
N ASN A 2 1.86 -14.87 0.52
CA ASN A 2 0.71 -15.33 -0.29
C ASN A 2 -0.65 -14.81 0.19
N LYS A 3 -0.88 -14.76 1.51
CA LYS A 3 -2.16 -14.27 2.07
C LYS A 3 -2.37 -12.75 1.88
N GLN A 4 -1.31 -11.96 1.83
CA GLN A 4 -1.40 -10.51 1.60
C GLN A 4 -1.57 -10.20 0.11
N LEU A 5 -0.92 -10.98 -0.75
CA LEU A 5 -1.06 -10.86 -2.19
C LEU A 5 -2.47 -11.29 -2.65
N ALA A 6 -2.98 -12.41 -2.12
CA ALA A 6 -4.33 -12.90 -2.42
C ALA A 6 -5.45 -11.96 -1.94
N MET A 7 -5.16 -11.05 -1.00
CA MET A 7 -6.09 -9.99 -0.56
C MET A 7 -6.10 -8.78 -1.51
N PHE A 8 -5.07 -8.65 -2.34
CA PHE A 8 -4.83 -7.48 -3.19
C PHE A 8 -5.11 -7.75 -4.68
N VAL A 9 -5.24 -9.03 -5.04
CA VAL A 9 -5.63 -9.53 -6.36
C VAL A 9 -7.15 -9.73 -6.36
N ASP A 10 -7.83 -9.45 -7.47
CA ASP A 10 -9.28 -9.61 -7.60
C ASP A 10 -9.73 -11.05 -7.35
N GLY A 11 -11.00 -11.26 -6.98
CA GLY A 11 -11.56 -12.57 -6.65
C GLY A 11 -11.42 -13.60 -7.77
N ASN A 12 -11.39 -13.14 -9.03
CA ASN A 12 -11.18 -13.97 -10.21
C ASN A 12 -9.69 -14.14 -10.61
N GLN A 13 -8.76 -13.50 -9.89
CA GLN A 13 -7.31 -13.56 -10.13
C GLN A 13 -6.87 -13.18 -11.55
N CYS A 14 -7.63 -12.36 -12.26
CA CYS A 14 -7.29 -11.97 -13.64
C CYS A 14 -6.36 -10.75 -13.74
N ASP A 15 -6.13 -10.01 -12.64
CA ASP A 15 -5.40 -8.74 -12.61
C ASP A 15 -4.07 -8.81 -11.86
N TRP A 16 -3.64 -10.03 -11.50
CA TRP A 16 -2.46 -10.27 -10.66
C TRP A 16 -1.18 -9.65 -11.24
N ASP A 17 -1.02 -9.68 -12.55
CA ASP A 17 0.13 -9.15 -13.29
C ASP A 17 0.23 -7.63 -13.15
N THR A 18 -0.92 -6.96 -13.14
CA THR A 18 -1.04 -5.51 -13.02
C THR A 18 -0.91 -5.07 -11.55
N LYS A 19 -1.35 -5.89 -10.60
CA LYS A 19 -1.33 -5.60 -9.16
C LYS A 19 -0.02 -5.95 -8.46
N ILE A 20 0.73 -6.95 -8.94
CA ILE A 20 2.00 -7.38 -8.33
C ILE A 20 3.01 -6.23 -8.19
N PRO A 21 3.30 -5.43 -9.23
CA PRO A 21 4.29 -4.36 -9.12
C PRO A 21 3.91 -3.32 -8.05
N LEU A 22 2.62 -3.00 -7.96
CA LEU A 22 2.05 -2.08 -6.97
C LEU A 22 2.14 -2.66 -5.55
N PHE A 23 1.76 -3.93 -5.38
CA PHE A 23 1.87 -4.62 -4.09
C PHE A 23 3.32 -4.68 -3.60
N LEU A 24 4.26 -5.06 -4.46
CA LEU A 24 5.67 -5.16 -4.10
C LEU A 24 6.26 -3.80 -3.73
N MET A 25 5.83 -2.72 -4.38
CA MET A 25 6.22 -1.37 -4.01
C MET A 25 5.77 -1.04 -2.58
N ALA A 26 4.48 -1.25 -2.28
CA ALA A 26 3.93 -0.99 -0.95
C ALA A 26 4.59 -1.87 0.12
N TYR A 27 4.80 -3.16 -0.18
CA TYR A 27 5.46 -4.09 0.74
C TYR A 27 6.90 -3.67 1.06
N ARG A 28 7.67 -3.24 0.06
CA ARG A 28 9.07 -2.82 0.26
C ARG A 28 9.20 -1.50 1.01
N ALA A 29 8.21 -0.62 0.92
CA ALA A 29 8.22 0.67 1.60
C ALA A 29 7.61 0.65 3.02
N THR A 30 6.80 -0.36 3.34
CA THR A 30 6.13 -0.43 4.64
C THR A 30 7.02 -1.09 5.70
N PRO A 31 7.23 -0.48 6.87
CA PRO A 31 7.92 -1.11 7.98
C PRO A 31 7.23 -2.38 8.46
N HIS A 32 7.99 -3.46 8.66
CA HIS A 32 7.44 -4.69 9.21
C HIS A 32 7.43 -4.63 10.73
N GLN A 33 6.36 -5.11 11.37
CA GLN A 33 6.19 -4.98 12.83
C GLN A 33 7.30 -5.65 13.65
N THR A 34 7.86 -6.76 13.17
CA THR A 34 8.91 -7.49 13.92
C THR A 34 10.27 -6.81 13.84
N THR A 35 10.55 -6.11 12.75
CA THR A 35 11.85 -5.48 12.51
C THR A 35 11.81 -3.99 12.73
N ALA A 36 10.63 -3.36 12.79
CA ALA A 36 10.41 -1.91 12.74
C ALA A 36 11.00 -1.19 11.51
N TYR A 37 11.68 -1.91 10.62
CA TYR A 37 12.27 -1.42 9.38
C TYR A 37 11.53 -1.99 8.16
N SER A 38 11.49 -1.21 7.09
CA SER A 38 10.97 -1.66 5.81
C SER A 38 11.98 -2.58 5.10
N PRO A 39 11.52 -3.50 4.23
CA PRO A 39 12.44 -4.31 3.43
C PRO A 39 13.43 -3.47 2.60
N ALA A 40 13.02 -2.29 2.12
CA ALA A 40 13.92 -1.39 1.41
C ALA A 40 15.00 -0.79 2.32
N GLN A 41 14.67 -0.42 3.56
CA GLN A 41 15.66 0.04 4.53
C GLN A 41 16.67 -1.07 4.85
N LEU A 42 16.20 -2.31 5.00
CA LEU A 42 17.08 -3.44 5.32
C LEU A 42 18.03 -3.80 4.17
N ILE A 43 17.57 -3.71 2.92
CA ILE A 43 18.36 -4.11 1.74
C ILE A 43 19.24 -2.96 1.24
N TYR A 44 18.71 -1.73 1.20
CA TYR A 44 19.36 -0.58 0.57
C TYR A 44 19.88 0.46 1.56
N GLY A 45 19.60 0.30 2.86
CA GLY A 45 19.98 1.27 3.89
C GLY A 45 19.24 2.61 3.79
N ARG A 46 18.18 2.69 2.97
CA ARG A 46 17.41 3.93 2.73
C ARG A 46 15.96 3.63 2.37
N ASP A 47 15.11 4.62 2.54
CA ASP A 47 13.72 4.56 2.12
C ASP A 47 13.58 4.59 0.59
N LEU A 48 12.55 3.90 0.08
CA LEU A 48 12.19 3.97 -1.33
C LEU A 48 11.60 5.34 -1.66
N ARG A 49 12.06 5.93 -2.77
CA ARG A 49 11.43 7.13 -3.33
C ARG A 49 10.08 6.74 -3.95
N LEU A 50 9.02 7.02 -3.22
CA LEU A 50 7.64 6.79 -3.64
C LEU A 50 7.08 8.00 -4.41
N PRO A 51 6.12 7.79 -5.33
CA PRO A 51 5.31 8.87 -5.88
C PRO A 51 4.71 9.76 -4.78
N ASP A 52 4.78 11.08 -4.95
CA ASP A 52 4.32 12.05 -3.93
C ASP A 52 2.82 11.87 -3.60
N ILE A 53 2.02 11.39 -4.55
CA ILE A 53 0.59 11.10 -4.35
C ILE A 53 0.30 9.99 -3.33
N LEU A 54 1.28 9.10 -3.10
CA LEU A 54 1.16 8.03 -2.12
C LEU A 54 1.60 8.47 -0.73
N VAL A 55 2.51 9.45 -0.66
CA VAL A 55 3.10 9.96 0.59
C VAL A 55 2.31 11.16 1.12
N ARG A 56 1.85 12.03 0.23
CA ARG A 56 1.15 13.27 0.53
C ARG A 56 -0.36 13.10 0.32
N PRO A 57 -1.19 13.70 1.19
CA PRO A 57 -2.60 13.90 0.86
C PRO A 57 -2.72 14.67 -0.47
N PRO A 58 -3.71 14.34 -1.33
CA PRO A 58 -3.98 15.14 -2.51
C PRO A 58 -4.18 16.60 -2.10
N ALA A 59 -3.52 17.53 -2.79
CA ALA A 59 -3.78 18.95 -2.61
C ALA A 59 -5.25 19.25 -2.92
N GLU A 60 -5.88 20.19 -2.20
CA GLU A 60 -7.28 20.59 -2.41
C GLU A 60 -7.55 21.14 -3.83
N HIS A 61 -6.49 21.48 -4.56
CA HIS A 61 -6.51 21.90 -5.94
C HIS A 61 -5.69 20.94 -6.81
N PRO A 62 -6.33 19.99 -7.52
CA PRO A 62 -5.62 19.14 -8.45
C PRO A 62 -5.17 19.96 -9.66
N GLU A 63 -3.85 20.03 -9.89
CA GLU A 63 -3.33 20.40 -11.21
C GLU A 63 -3.97 19.48 -12.26
N GLN A 64 -4.37 20.04 -13.39
CA GLN A 64 -5.05 19.31 -14.46
C GLN A 64 -4.11 18.22 -15.01
N ILE A 65 -4.42 16.97 -14.66
CA ILE A 65 -3.74 15.79 -15.20
C ILE A 65 -4.35 15.52 -16.57
N ASP A 66 -3.68 15.94 -17.64
CA ASP A 66 -4.18 15.89 -19.03
C ASP A 66 -4.13 14.49 -19.69
N THR A 67 -3.59 13.47 -19.03
CA THR A 67 -3.45 12.12 -19.60
C THR A 67 -4.40 11.12 -18.94
N SER A 68 -5.17 10.39 -19.76
CA SER A 68 -6.12 9.36 -19.31
C SER A 68 -5.46 8.30 -18.42
N TYR A 69 -4.27 7.85 -18.80
CA TYR A 69 -3.50 6.88 -18.02
C TYR A 69 -3.12 7.39 -16.62
N ALA A 70 -2.71 8.65 -16.49
CA ALA A 70 -2.34 9.20 -15.19
C ALA A 70 -3.56 9.38 -14.28
N LEU A 71 -4.74 9.63 -14.85
CA LEU A 71 -6.00 9.69 -14.12
C LEU A 71 -6.44 8.30 -13.65
N ASP A 72 -6.33 7.28 -14.49
CA ASP A 72 -6.58 5.88 -14.13
C ASP A 72 -5.59 5.38 -13.06
N LEU A 73 -4.32 5.73 -13.20
CA LEU A 73 -3.31 5.43 -12.20
C LEU A 73 -3.62 6.13 -10.87
N ARG A 74 -4.00 7.40 -10.89
CA ARG A 74 -4.37 8.13 -9.67
C ARG A 74 -5.56 7.49 -8.96
N THR A 75 -6.64 7.22 -9.68
CA THR A 75 -7.85 6.62 -9.09
C THR A 75 -7.57 5.25 -8.50
N ASN A 76 -6.73 4.44 -9.16
CA ASN A 76 -6.28 3.15 -8.65
C ASN A 76 -5.39 3.31 -7.39
N LEU A 77 -4.46 4.26 -7.36
CA LEU A 77 -3.63 4.52 -6.17
C LEU A 77 -4.45 5.04 -4.99
N GLU A 78 -5.44 5.90 -5.23
CA GLU A 78 -6.33 6.42 -4.19
C GLU A 78 -7.21 5.33 -3.58
N SER A 79 -7.78 4.45 -4.40
CA SER A 79 -8.58 3.32 -3.92
C SER A 79 -7.72 2.34 -3.10
N MET A 80 -6.51 2.03 -3.58
CA MET A 80 -5.55 1.21 -2.86
C MET A 80 -5.14 1.82 -1.52
N ARG A 81 -4.89 3.14 -1.48
CA ARG A 81 -4.56 3.83 -0.23
C ARG A 81 -5.68 3.72 0.80
N ARG A 82 -6.92 3.93 0.37
CA ARG A 82 -8.10 3.80 1.25
C ARG A 82 -8.20 2.39 1.81
N PHE A 83 -8.14 1.39 0.93
CA PHE A 83 -8.20 -0.02 1.31
C PHE A 83 -7.09 -0.40 2.31
N ALA A 84 -5.84 -0.01 2.03
CA ALA A 84 -4.72 -0.29 2.91
C ALA A 84 -4.89 0.35 4.30
N GLN A 85 -5.43 1.58 4.36
CA GLN A 85 -5.70 2.25 5.63
C GLN A 85 -6.80 1.58 6.45
N GLU A 86 -7.84 1.07 5.81
CA GLU A 86 -8.93 0.34 6.48
C GLU A 86 -8.45 -1.00 7.04
N GLU A 87 -7.74 -1.78 6.22
CA GLU A 87 -7.14 -3.06 6.62
C GLU A 87 -6.12 -2.88 7.75
N ALA A 88 -5.28 -1.85 7.68
CA ALA A 88 -4.33 -1.53 8.74
C ALA A 88 -5.03 -1.22 10.06
N LYS A 89 -6.13 -0.43 10.03
CA LYS A 89 -6.93 -0.13 11.22
C LYS A 89 -7.59 -1.38 11.82
N LEU A 90 -8.15 -2.25 10.99
CA LEU A 90 -8.78 -3.51 11.46
C LEU A 90 -7.75 -4.45 12.10
N LYS A 91 -6.60 -4.63 11.46
CA LYS A 91 -5.52 -5.48 11.99
C LYS A 91 -4.93 -4.89 13.27
N MET A 92 -4.75 -3.57 13.35
CA MET A 92 -4.31 -2.90 14.57
C MET A 92 -5.28 -3.12 15.74
N ARG A 93 -6.61 -3.04 15.50
CA ARG A 93 -7.64 -3.30 16.53
C ARG A 93 -7.59 -4.74 17.03
N THR A 94 -7.65 -5.71 16.13
CA THR A 94 -7.61 -7.14 16.49
C THR A 94 -6.31 -7.51 17.21
N GLN A 95 -5.18 -6.96 16.78
CA GLN A 95 -3.89 -7.24 17.41
C GLN A 95 -3.76 -6.58 18.79
N LYS A 96 -4.35 -5.40 18.99
CA LYS A 96 -4.48 -4.78 20.32
C LYS A 96 -5.31 -5.66 21.27
N GLU A 97 -6.48 -6.14 20.83
CA GLU A 97 -7.33 -7.02 21.64
C GLU A 97 -6.68 -8.36 22.01
N VAL A 98 -5.79 -8.87 21.15
CA VAL A 98 -5.02 -10.09 21.40
C VAL A 98 -3.87 -9.81 22.38
N PHE A 99 -3.24 -8.64 22.29
CA PHE A 99 -2.19 -8.22 23.24
C PHE A 99 -2.77 -7.94 24.63
N ASP A 100 -3.89 -7.22 24.72
CA ASP A 100 -4.57 -6.91 25.99
C ASP A 100 -5.12 -8.17 26.69
N ARG A 101 -5.27 -9.28 25.97
CA ARG A 101 -5.66 -10.60 26.48
C ARG A 101 -4.48 -11.45 26.97
N ARG A 102 -3.24 -11.01 26.78
CA ARG A 102 -2.01 -11.76 27.08
C ARG A 102 -1.26 -11.13 28.24
#